data_AF-A0A945M2K1-F1
#
_entry.id   AF-A0A945M2K1-F1
#
_cell.length_a   1.000
_cell.length_b   1.000
_cell.length_c   1.000
_cell.angle_alpha   90.00
_cell.angle_beta   90.00
_cell.angle_gamma   90.00
#
_symmetry.space_group_name_H-M   'P 1'
#
loop_
_entity.id
_entity.type
_entity.pdbx_description
1 polymer ?
#
loop_
_entity_poly.entity_id
_entity_poly.type
_entity_poly.pdbx_seq_one_letter_code
_entity_poly.pdbx_strand_id
1 'polypeptide(L)'
;MIKPHKYLNRIILFLIAVTIVCTVLFPKMQDAFATNIVLNGLIAVVLLVGIVISMRQTYMLIPALDWLEKFKKNDRSEKTSKVPELLGTMATMMEEQKNRKLSLSTVSMNTLLDGIASRMDEGREVTRYIIGLLIFLGLLGTFWGLLTTIGSIGNTIDSLQVGSGDVGLMFDDLKEGLAAPLSGMGTAFSSSLFGLAGSLILGFIDLQSGQAQGRFFNHLEDWLSGITKLSSAGGNANIDTSEGSVPSYVSALLEQSADSLENLNRVIVRSEDNKSEINHAITNLSSQLSALVDHQSDIHSAMVKMVSALGENKKEDTNISAKHLRNIDIQLKALTNETIKGQDKFTASLHSEIRLLARTLGAIVDSSTKSNKKIALTAKRDE
;
A
#
# COMPACT_ATOMS: atom_id res chain seq x y z
N MET A 1 -1.75 30.95 -5.22
CA MET A 1 -1.84 30.61 -6.66
C MET A 1 -0.75 29.62 -7.00
N ILE A 2 -1.11 28.36 -7.19
CA ILE A 2 -0.19 27.36 -7.73
C ILE A 2 0.02 27.74 -9.19
N LYS A 3 1.26 28.01 -9.60
CA LYS A 3 1.61 28.25 -11.00
C LYS A 3 2.15 26.93 -11.56
N PRO A 4 1.33 26.04 -12.13
CA PRO A 4 1.79 24.76 -12.68
C PRO A 4 2.88 24.96 -13.76
N HIS A 5 2.86 26.12 -14.43
CA HIS A 5 3.94 26.57 -15.31
C HIS A 5 5.35 26.55 -14.68
N LYS A 6 5.49 26.69 -13.35
CA LYS A 6 6.80 26.58 -12.70
C LYS A 6 7.41 25.17 -12.82
N TYR A 7 6.59 24.12 -12.71
CA TYR A 7 7.07 22.74 -12.83
C TYR A 7 7.40 22.39 -14.27
N LEU A 8 6.55 22.82 -15.21
CA LEU A 8 6.81 22.68 -16.64
C LEU A 8 8.10 23.43 -17.04
N ASN A 9 8.30 24.66 -16.57
CA ASN A 9 9.51 25.42 -16.85
C ASN A 9 10.76 24.75 -16.27
N ARG A 10 10.68 24.14 -15.08
CA ARG A 10 11.80 23.36 -14.49
C ARG A 10 12.13 22.13 -15.34
N ILE A 11 11.11 21.41 -15.84
CA ILE A 11 11.31 20.26 -16.73
C ILE A 11 11.96 20.70 -18.04
N ILE A 12 11.45 21.76 -18.67
CA ILE A 12 12.00 22.30 -19.92
C ILE A 12 13.45 22.75 -19.72
N LEU A 13 13.74 23.50 -18.66
CA LEU A 13 15.09 23.98 -18.37
C LEU A 13 16.06 22.83 -18.12
N PHE A 14 15.62 21.78 -17.41
CA PHE A 14 16.41 20.56 -17.23
C PHE A 14 16.68 19.85 -18.56
N LEU A 15 15.67 19.72 -19.42
CA LEU A 15 15.80 19.06 -20.72
C LEU A 15 16.74 19.82 -21.66
N ILE A 16 16.71 21.16 -21.62
CA ILE A 16 17.68 22.02 -22.32
C ILE A 16 19.09 21.77 -21.79
N ALA A 17 19.30 21.74 -20.48
CA ALA A 17 20.60 21.46 -19.88
C ALA A 17 21.14 20.08 -20.29
N VAL A 18 20.29 19.05 -20.25
CA VAL A 18 20.64 17.70 -20.72
C VAL A 18 21.02 17.71 -22.20
N THR A 19 20.27 18.42 -23.04
CA THR A 19 20.54 18.53 -24.48
C THR A 19 21.89 19.21 -24.74
N ILE A 20 22.23 20.27 -23.98
CA ILE A 20 23.54 20.93 -24.05
C ILE A 20 24.66 19.95 -23.70
N VAL A 21 24.52 19.20 -22.61
CA VAL A 21 25.50 18.19 -22.19
C VAL A 21 25.66 17.10 -23.26
N CYS A 22 24.56 16.58 -23.80
CA CYS A 22 24.60 15.60 -24.90
C CYS A 22 25.27 16.16 -26.16
N THR A 23 25.06 17.43 -26.48
CA THR A 23 25.69 18.08 -27.65
C THR A 23 27.21 18.21 -27.47
N VAL A 24 27.65 18.58 -26.27
CA VAL A 24 29.09 18.67 -25.94
C VAL A 24 29.74 17.29 -25.93
N LEU A 25 29.07 16.26 -25.42
CA LEU A 25 29.56 14.88 -25.40
C LEU A 25 29.37 14.11 -26.71
N PHE A 26 28.68 14.69 -27.70
CA PHE A 26 28.33 14.03 -28.95
C PHE A 26 29.51 13.35 -29.66
N PRO A 27 30.71 13.97 -29.79
CA PRO A 27 31.84 13.35 -30.48
C PRO A 27 32.31 12.05 -29.82
N LYS A 28 32.16 11.93 -28.49
CA LYS A 28 32.52 10.71 -27.75
C LYS A 28 31.36 9.71 -27.69
N MET A 29 30.12 10.20 -27.67
CA MET A 29 28.93 9.35 -27.67
C MET A 29 28.68 8.67 -29.02
N GLN A 30 29.09 9.28 -30.14
CA GLN A 30 28.85 8.72 -31.48
C GLN A 30 29.56 7.38 -31.68
N ASP A 31 30.82 7.27 -31.27
CA ASP A 31 31.61 6.03 -31.37
C ASP A 31 30.97 4.91 -30.52
N ALA A 32 30.52 5.26 -29.31
CA ALA A 32 29.79 4.36 -28.41
C ALA A 32 28.41 3.95 -28.96
N PHE A 33 27.71 4.87 -29.62
CA PHE A 33 26.39 4.61 -30.19
C PHE A 33 26.49 3.66 -31.40
N ALA A 34 27.52 3.84 -32.23
CA ALA A 34 27.75 3.09 -33.47
C ALA A 34 28.02 1.59 -33.24
N THR A 35 28.49 1.19 -32.06
CA THR A 35 28.76 -0.23 -31.76
C THR A 35 27.48 -1.07 -31.74
N ASN A 36 26.40 -0.53 -31.20
CA ASN A 36 25.14 -1.25 -31.02
C ASN A 36 23.96 -0.40 -31.46
N ILE A 37 23.94 -0.06 -32.76
CA ILE A 37 22.96 0.85 -33.39
C ILE A 37 21.51 0.43 -33.09
N VAL A 38 21.21 -0.87 -33.14
CA VAL A 38 19.84 -1.37 -32.92
C VAL A 38 19.42 -1.14 -31.47
N LEU A 39 20.24 -1.56 -30.51
CA LEU A 39 19.89 -1.49 -29.09
C LEU A 39 19.94 -0.04 -28.57
N ASN A 40 20.99 0.70 -28.92
CA ASN A 40 21.11 2.12 -28.54
C ASN A 40 20.03 2.97 -29.22
N GLY A 41 19.65 2.65 -30.46
CA GLY A 41 18.50 3.24 -31.14
C GLY A 41 17.18 2.96 -30.43
N LEU A 42 16.97 1.71 -29.98
CA LEU A 42 15.80 1.34 -29.18
C LEU A 42 15.76 2.11 -27.85
N ILE A 43 16.89 2.21 -27.15
CA ILE A 43 17.01 3.02 -25.92
C ILE A 43 16.62 4.48 -26.19
N ALA A 44 17.12 5.07 -27.28
CA ALA A 44 16.83 6.45 -27.64
C ALA A 44 15.34 6.66 -27.97
N VAL A 45 14.70 5.72 -28.68
CA VAL A 45 13.26 5.76 -28.98
C VAL A 45 12.43 5.64 -27.70
N VAL A 46 12.73 4.68 -26.84
CA VAL A 46 12.03 4.49 -25.56
C VAL A 46 12.20 5.73 -24.67
N LEU A 47 13.39 6.32 -24.62
CA LEU A 47 13.66 7.57 -23.90
C LEU A 47 12.79 8.71 -24.44
N LEU A 48 12.73 8.89 -25.76
CA LEU A 48 11.94 9.95 -26.40
C LEU A 48 10.44 9.76 -26.12
N VAL A 49 9.93 8.54 -26.28
CA VAL A 49 8.53 8.20 -25.96
C VAL A 49 8.23 8.47 -24.49
N GLY A 50 9.12 8.08 -23.58
CA GLY A 50 9.00 8.37 -22.15
C GLY A 50 8.91 9.87 -21.86
N ILE A 51 9.81 10.67 -22.47
CA ILE A 51 9.83 12.13 -22.32
C ILE A 51 8.50 12.72 -22.79
N VAL A 52 7.99 12.28 -23.94
CA VAL A 52 6.71 12.78 -24.51
C VAL A 52 5.54 12.43 -23.60
N ILE A 53 5.46 11.20 -23.09
CA ILE A 53 4.39 10.77 -22.18
C ILE A 53 4.43 11.58 -20.89
N SER A 54 5.61 11.70 -20.26
CA SER A 54 5.75 12.45 -18.99
C SER A 54 5.48 13.96 -19.17
N MET A 55 5.87 14.54 -20.31
CA MET A 55 5.50 15.92 -20.66
C MET A 55 3.99 16.06 -20.86
N ARG A 56 3.35 15.14 -21.60
CA ARG A 56 1.90 15.14 -21.81
C ARG A 56 1.16 15.09 -20.47
N GLN A 57 1.60 14.24 -19.54
CA GLN A 57 0.99 14.11 -18.22
C GLN A 57 1.11 15.40 -17.40
N THR A 58 2.26 16.07 -17.45
CA THR A 58 2.45 17.38 -16.81
C THR A 58 1.58 18.47 -17.46
N TYR A 59 1.48 18.46 -18.80
CA TYR A 59 0.70 19.44 -19.55
C TYR A 59 -0.81 19.28 -19.31
N MET A 60 -1.31 18.04 -19.18
CA MET A 60 -2.71 17.73 -18.90
C MET A 60 -3.20 18.34 -17.57
N LEU A 61 -2.30 18.57 -16.61
CA LEU A 61 -2.60 19.16 -15.31
C LEU A 61 -2.90 20.68 -15.38
N ILE A 62 -2.35 21.38 -16.38
CA ILE A 62 -2.48 22.84 -16.56
C ILE A 62 -3.93 23.25 -16.88
N PRO A 63 -4.61 22.69 -17.90
CA PRO A 63 -5.99 23.06 -18.20
C PRO A 63 -6.96 22.65 -17.08
N ALA A 64 -6.64 21.61 -16.30
CA ALA A 64 -7.43 21.22 -15.12
C ALA A 64 -7.38 22.29 -14.02
N LEU A 65 -6.20 22.84 -13.74
CA LEU A 65 -6.01 23.95 -12.80
C LEU A 65 -6.66 25.24 -13.27
N ASP A 66 -6.49 25.60 -14.55
CA ASP A 66 -7.09 26.81 -15.12
C ASP A 66 -8.62 26.75 -15.12
N TRP A 67 -9.20 25.58 -15.40
CA TRP A 67 -10.65 25.36 -15.32
C TRP A 67 -11.15 25.55 -13.88
N LEU A 68 -10.46 24.95 -12.89
CA LEU A 68 -10.82 25.07 -11.47
C LEU A 68 -10.75 26.53 -10.98
N GLU A 69 -9.69 27.27 -11.34
CA GLU A 69 -9.55 28.67 -10.92
C GLU A 69 -10.60 29.58 -11.58
N LYS A 70 -10.92 29.33 -12.86
CA LYS A 70 -12.00 30.04 -13.57
C LYS A 70 -13.37 29.73 -12.96
N PHE A 71 -13.62 28.48 -12.56
CA PHE A 71 -14.86 28.10 -11.89
C PHE A 71 -14.98 28.79 -10.52
N LYS A 72 -13.90 28.84 -9.73
CA LYS A 72 -13.85 29.54 -8.43
C LYS A 72 -14.11 31.05 -8.55
N LYS A 73 -13.63 31.69 -9.63
CA LYS A 73 -13.78 33.12 -9.85
C LYS A 73 -15.13 33.53 -10.46
N ASN A 74 -15.81 32.63 -11.16
CA ASN A 74 -16.94 32.99 -12.00
C ASN A 74 -18.19 32.21 -11.59
N ASP A 75 -18.88 32.71 -10.57
CA ASP A 75 -20.15 32.15 -10.09
C ASP A 75 -21.30 32.29 -11.11
N ARG A 76 -21.11 33.01 -12.24
CA ARG A 76 -22.22 33.39 -13.14
C ARG A 76 -22.01 33.46 -14.66
N SER A 77 -20.83 33.27 -15.26
CA SER A 77 -20.72 33.49 -16.72
C SER A 77 -20.85 32.22 -17.57
N GLU A 78 -21.79 32.29 -18.51
CA GLU A 78 -22.06 31.34 -19.58
C GLU A 78 -20.84 31.07 -20.47
N LYS A 79 -20.77 29.84 -20.99
CA LYS A 79 -19.73 29.23 -21.86
C LYS A 79 -18.50 28.71 -21.12
N THR A 80 -18.69 27.57 -20.47
CA THR A 80 -17.60 26.70 -19.99
C THR A 80 -16.69 26.30 -21.16
N SER A 81 -15.45 26.79 -21.09
CA SER A 81 -14.36 26.38 -21.96
C SER A 81 -14.07 24.88 -21.79
N LYS A 82 -13.74 24.22 -22.89
CA LYS A 82 -13.39 22.79 -23.07
C LYS A 82 -13.05 22.05 -21.76
N VAL A 83 -13.92 21.13 -21.35
CA VAL A 83 -13.77 20.34 -20.11
C VAL A 83 -12.47 19.51 -20.18
N PRO A 84 -11.58 19.60 -19.17
CA PRO A 84 -10.37 18.78 -19.10
C PRO A 84 -10.70 17.29 -18.91
N GLU A 85 -10.00 16.39 -19.61
CA GLU A 85 -10.19 14.92 -19.49
C GLU A 85 -10.00 14.40 -18.05
N LEU A 86 -9.15 15.04 -17.23
CA LEU A 86 -8.94 14.67 -15.83
C LEU A 86 -10.13 15.02 -14.93
N LEU A 87 -10.91 16.04 -15.31
CA LEU A 87 -12.02 16.55 -14.51
C LEU A 87 -13.38 16.25 -15.14
N GLY A 88 -13.44 15.37 -16.15
CA GLY A 88 -14.66 15.08 -16.91
C GLY A 88 -15.86 14.75 -16.02
N THR A 89 -15.69 13.80 -15.09
CA THR A 89 -16.74 13.36 -14.16
C THR A 89 -17.14 14.44 -13.14
N MET A 90 -16.18 15.26 -12.70
CA MET A 90 -16.42 16.38 -11.79
C MET A 90 -17.18 17.50 -12.51
N ALA A 91 -16.81 17.81 -13.75
CA ALA A 91 -17.45 18.83 -14.57
C ALA A 91 -18.91 18.49 -14.86
N THR A 92 -19.22 17.23 -15.20
CA THR A 92 -20.61 16.80 -15.43
C THR A 92 -21.45 16.86 -14.16
N MET A 93 -20.91 16.41 -13.02
CA MET A 93 -21.62 16.49 -11.72
C MET A 93 -21.85 17.95 -11.28
N MET A 94 -20.87 18.83 -11.48
CA MET A 94 -20.99 20.24 -11.11
C MET A 94 -21.85 21.06 -12.07
N GLU A 95 -21.91 20.68 -13.35
CA GLU A 95 -22.79 21.28 -14.35
C GLU A 95 -24.26 20.90 -14.10
N GLU A 96 -24.52 19.64 -13.73
CA GLU A 96 -25.85 19.16 -13.34
C GLU A 96 -26.33 19.77 -12.01
N GLN A 97 -25.41 20.05 -11.09
CA GLN A 97 -25.70 20.71 -9.82
C GLN A 97 -25.65 22.25 -9.86
N LYS A 98 -25.40 22.87 -11.02
CA LYS A 98 -25.39 24.35 -11.16
C LYS A 98 -26.75 25.00 -10.85
N ASN A 99 -27.85 24.25 -10.97
CA ASN A 99 -29.23 24.72 -10.72
C ASN A 99 -29.79 24.40 -9.31
N ARG A 100 -29.07 23.65 -8.47
CA ARG A 100 -29.47 23.34 -7.08
C ARG A 100 -28.31 23.64 -6.15
N LYS A 101 -28.54 24.39 -5.06
CA LYS A 101 -27.51 24.74 -4.05
C LYS A 101 -26.57 23.55 -3.81
N LEU A 102 -25.28 23.74 -4.13
CA LEU A 102 -24.21 22.74 -4.05
C LEU A 102 -24.18 22.12 -2.64
N SER A 103 -24.84 20.98 -2.46
CA SER A 103 -24.78 20.15 -1.26
C SER A 103 -24.11 18.84 -1.65
N LEU A 104 -22.79 18.89 -1.90
CA LEU A 104 -22.00 17.68 -2.03
C LEU A 104 -21.84 17.08 -0.63
N SER A 105 -22.35 15.85 -0.45
CA SER A 105 -22.06 15.06 0.75
C SER A 105 -20.56 14.76 0.81
N THR A 106 -19.96 14.79 2.00
CA THR A 106 -18.55 14.44 2.26
C THR A 106 -18.16 13.08 1.63
N VAL A 107 -19.12 12.16 1.53
CA VAL A 107 -18.91 10.84 0.90
C VAL A 107 -18.65 10.96 -0.61
N SER A 108 -19.44 11.78 -1.32
CA SER A 108 -19.28 11.98 -2.77
C SER A 108 -17.99 12.72 -3.12
N MET A 109 -17.54 13.61 -2.24
CA MET A 109 -16.23 14.30 -2.37
C MET A 109 -15.08 13.30 -2.35
N ASN A 110 -15.04 12.40 -1.36
CA ASN A 110 -13.97 11.41 -1.24
C ASN A 110 -13.95 10.46 -2.44
N THR A 111 -15.11 9.99 -2.92
CA THR A 111 -15.18 9.13 -4.11
C THR A 111 -14.66 9.84 -5.38
N LEU A 112 -14.93 11.14 -5.54
CA LEU A 112 -14.40 11.92 -6.67
C LEU A 112 -12.89 12.12 -6.56
N LEU A 113 -12.38 12.41 -5.36
CA LEU A 113 -10.94 12.52 -5.11
C LEU A 113 -10.22 11.20 -5.38
N ASP A 114 -10.76 10.08 -4.89
CA ASP A 114 -10.21 8.74 -5.15
C ASP A 114 -10.18 8.42 -6.65
N GLY A 115 -11.23 8.78 -7.39
CA GLY A 115 -11.29 8.59 -8.84
C GLY A 115 -10.25 9.41 -9.61
N ILE A 116 -9.99 10.64 -9.18
CA ILE A 116 -8.94 11.50 -9.77
C ILE A 116 -7.54 10.99 -9.39
N ALA A 117 -7.34 10.58 -8.13
CA ALA A 117 -6.09 10.01 -7.65
C ALA A 117 -5.72 8.75 -8.43
N SER A 118 -6.66 7.82 -8.60
CA SER A 118 -6.45 6.58 -9.35
C SER A 118 -6.03 6.83 -10.81
N ARG A 119 -6.66 7.78 -11.51
CA ARG A 119 -6.29 8.17 -12.88
C ARG A 119 -4.90 8.81 -12.96
N MET A 120 -4.54 9.59 -11.96
CA MET A 120 -3.21 10.21 -11.88
C MET A 120 -2.12 9.18 -11.61
N ASP A 121 -2.39 8.21 -10.74
CA ASP A 121 -1.49 7.11 -10.42
C ASP A 121 -1.29 6.17 -11.61
N GLU A 122 -2.33 5.84 -12.36
CA GLU A 122 -2.24 5.01 -13.58
C GLU A 122 -1.22 5.58 -14.58
N GLY A 123 -1.26 6.88 -14.85
CA GLY A 123 -0.27 7.51 -15.72
C GLY A 123 1.16 7.48 -15.15
N ARG A 124 1.32 7.52 -13.83
CA ARG A 124 2.64 7.39 -13.18
C ARG A 124 3.20 5.98 -13.24
N GLU A 125 2.35 4.96 -13.22
CA GLU A 125 2.78 3.57 -13.40
C GLU A 125 3.41 3.36 -14.77
N VAL A 126 2.82 3.94 -15.83
CA VAL A 126 3.39 3.89 -17.19
C VAL A 126 4.79 4.52 -17.22
N THR A 127 4.96 5.69 -16.60
CA THR A 127 6.28 6.36 -16.56
C THR A 127 7.31 5.52 -15.78
N ARG A 128 6.93 4.94 -14.63
CA ARG A 128 7.81 4.05 -13.85
C ARG A 128 8.16 2.76 -14.60
N TYR A 129 7.24 2.21 -15.37
CA TYR A 129 7.51 1.07 -16.24
C TYR A 129 8.55 1.42 -17.31
N ILE A 130 8.41 2.58 -17.98
CA ILE A 130 9.37 3.03 -19.00
C ILE A 130 10.77 3.26 -18.40
N ILE A 131 10.85 3.83 -17.19
CA ILE A 131 12.11 3.98 -16.45
C ILE A 131 12.75 2.60 -16.20
N GLY A 132 11.97 1.62 -15.72
CA GLY A 132 12.44 0.25 -15.52
C GLY A 132 12.88 -0.44 -16.81
N LEU A 133 12.13 -0.22 -17.90
CA LEU A 133 12.45 -0.74 -19.23
C LEU A 133 13.78 -0.18 -19.76
N LEU A 134 14.07 1.10 -19.54
CA LEU A 134 15.34 1.74 -19.89
C LEU A 134 16.53 1.13 -19.15
N ILE A 135 16.36 0.87 -17.85
CA ILE A 135 17.38 0.18 -17.05
C ILE A 135 17.60 -1.22 -17.59
N PHE A 136 16.52 -1.96 -17.85
CA PHE A 136 16.59 -3.32 -18.37
C PHE A 136 17.26 -3.38 -19.75
N LEU A 137 16.90 -2.49 -20.68
CA LEU A 137 17.57 -2.38 -21.99
C LEU A 137 19.06 -2.06 -21.83
N GLY A 138 19.43 -1.17 -20.91
CA GLY A 138 20.83 -0.89 -20.60
C GLY A 138 21.59 -2.14 -20.12
N LEU A 139 21.00 -2.90 -19.21
CA LEU A 139 21.56 -4.17 -18.73
C LEU A 139 21.68 -5.21 -19.87
N LEU A 140 20.67 -5.28 -20.75
CA LEU A 140 20.68 -6.16 -21.91
C LEU A 140 21.85 -5.83 -22.85
N GLY A 141 22.20 -4.55 -22.99
CA GLY A 141 23.37 -4.11 -23.74
C GLY A 141 24.70 -4.67 -23.20
N THR A 142 24.87 -4.68 -21.88
CA THR A 142 26.06 -5.31 -21.27
C THR A 142 26.10 -6.81 -21.47
N PHE A 143 24.95 -7.48 -21.38
CA PHE A 143 24.85 -8.92 -21.62
C PHE A 143 25.23 -9.27 -23.06
N TRP A 144 24.73 -8.50 -24.03
CA TRP A 144 25.03 -8.71 -25.44
C TRP A 144 26.52 -8.48 -25.77
N GLY A 145 27.14 -7.51 -25.10
CA GLY A 145 28.58 -7.31 -25.16
C GLY A 145 29.41 -8.47 -24.64
N LEU A 146 29.02 -9.02 -23.49
CA LEU A 146 29.69 -10.19 -22.91
C LEU A 146 29.55 -11.41 -23.83
N LEU A 147 28.39 -11.63 -24.45
CA LEU A 147 28.20 -12.70 -25.43
C LEU A 147 29.13 -12.52 -26.64
N THR A 148 29.25 -11.29 -27.15
CA THR A 148 30.17 -10.98 -28.26
C THR A 148 31.61 -11.26 -27.86
N THR A 149 32.01 -10.83 -26.66
CA THR A 149 33.35 -11.03 -26.08
C THR A 149 33.69 -12.52 -26.00
N ILE A 150 32.78 -13.33 -25.45
CA ILE A 150 32.94 -14.79 -25.34
C ILE A 150 33.05 -15.44 -26.72
N GLY A 151 32.23 -15.01 -27.69
CA GLY A 151 32.29 -15.50 -29.06
C GLY A 151 33.64 -15.22 -29.73
N SER A 152 34.16 -13.99 -29.58
CA SER A 152 35.49 -13.63 -30.09
C SER A 152 36.63 -14.43 -29.43
N ILE A 153 36.56 -14.68 -28.12
CA ILE A 153 37.55 -15.54 -27.43
C ILE A 153 37.48 -16.98 -27.95
N GLY A 154 36.28 -17.51 -28.19
CA GLY A 154 36.09 -18.83 -28.80
C GLY A 154 36.73 -18.94 -30.18
N ASN A 155 36.52 -17.93 -31.03
CA ASN A 155 37.13 -17.87 -32.36
C ASN A 155 38.66 -17.81 -32.30
N THR A 156 39.22 -17.03 -31.37
CA THR A 156 40.68 -16.94 -31.16
C THR A 156 41.29 -18.28 -30.73
N ILE A 157 40.59 -19.04 -29.89
CA ILE A 157 41.01 -20.37 -29.47
C ILE A 157 40.94 -21.37 -30.63
N ASP A 158 39.90 -21.29 -31.47
CA ASP A 158 39.73 -22.15 -32.64
C ASP A 158 40.74 -21.84 -33.76
N SER A 159 41.15 -20.58 -33.89
CA SER A 159 42.16 -20.14 -34.87
C SER A 159 43.60 -20.52 -34.50
N LEU A 160 43.88 -20.86 -33.23
CA LEU A 160 45.18 -21.37 -32.79
C LEU A 160 45.38 -22.82 -33.26
N GLN A 161 45.65 -22.99 -34.55
CA GLN A 161 46.02 -24.29 -35.12
C GLN A 161 47.38 -24.74 -34.57
N VAL A 162 47.36 -25.80 -33.77
CA VAL A 162 48.54 -26.49 -33.24
C VAL A 162 49.24 -27.24 -34.40
N GLY A 163 50.05 -26.55 -35.20
CA GLY A 163 50.74 -27.21 -36.33
C GLY A 163 51.72 -26.39 -37.15
N SER A 164 51.68 -25.06 -37.11
CA SER A 164 52.64 -24.20 -37.82
C SER A 164 53.77 -23.81 -36.86
N GLY A 165 55.00 -24.24 -37.16
CA GLY A 165 56.17 -24.14 -36.27
C GLY A 165 56.71 -22.73 -35.99
N ASP A 166 55.88 -21.69 -36.10
CA ASP A 166 56.26 -20.30 -35.82
C ASP A 166 55.49 -19.74 -34.62
N VAL A 167 56.12 -19.88 -33.45
CA VAL A 167 55.58 -19.43 -32.15
C VAL A 167 55.35 -17.91 -32.12
N GLY A 168 56.07 -17.13 -32.94
CA GLY A 168 55.91 -15.68 -33.03
C GLY A 168 54.57 -15.29 -33.64
N LEU A 169 54.17 -15.95 -34.73
CA LEU A 169 52.88 -15.73 -35.39
C LEU A 169 51.70 -16.13 -34.48
N MET A 170 51.81 -17.27 -33.78
CA MET A 170 50.77 -17.70 -32.83
C MET A 170 50.59 -16.72 -31.65
N PHE A 171 51.67 -16.05 -31.22
CA PHE A 171 51.60 -15.05 -30.16
C PHE A 171 50.94 -13.74 -30.64
N ASP A 172 51.24 -13.30 -31.86
CA ASP A 172 50.58 -12.15 -32.46
C ASP A 172 49.09 -12.42 -32.73
N ASP A 173 48.73 -13.61 -33.19
CA ASP A 173 47.32 -14.05 -33.37
C ASP A 173 46.56 -14.09 -32.03
N LEU A 174 47.19 -14.61 -30.96
CA LEU A 174 46.61 -14.59 -29.62
C LEU A 174 46.44 -13.16 -29.09
N LYS A 175 47.43 -12.29 -29.33
CA LYS A 175 47.39 -10.89 -28.92
C LYS A 175 46.27 -10.13 -29.64
N GLU A 176 46.13 -10.30 -30.94
CA GLU A 176 45.08 -9.68 -31.74
C GLU A 176 43.69 -10.23 -31.37
N GLY A 177 43.60 -11.55 -31.19
CA GLY A 177 42.38 -12.24 -30.78
C GLY A 177 41.94 -11.97 -29.33
N LEU A 178 42.82 -11.45 -28.47
CA LEU A 178 42.50 -10.95 -27.12
C LEU A 178 42.25 -9.44 -27.08
N ALA A 179 42.79 -8.67 -28.05
CA ALA A 179 42.56 -7.23 -28.14
C ALA A 179 41.13 -6.88 -28.57
N ALA A 180 40.56 -7.64 -29.51
CA ALA A 180 39.19 -7.43 -29.98
C ALA A 180 38.11 -7.57 -28.87
N PRO A 181 38.11 -8.62 -28.02
CA PRO A 181 37.21 -8.71 -26.88
C PRO A 181 37.39 -7.56 -25.86
N LEU A 182 38.63 -7.11 -25.64
CA LEU A 182 38.93 -6.04 -24.68
C LEU A 182 38.36 -4.68 -25.14
N SER A 183 38.45 -4.40 -26.45
CA SER A 183 37.84 -3.22 -27.07
C SER A 183 36.31 -3.31 -27.09
N GLY A 184 35.77 -4.50 -27.40
CA GLY A 184 34.33 -4.78 -27.41
C GLY A 184 33.66 -4.56 -26.05
N MET A 185 34.35 -4.84 -24.94
CA MET A 185 33.81 -4.67 -23.59
C MET A 185 33.46 -3.20 -23.26
N GLY A 186 34.36 -2.26 -23.59
CA GLY A 186 34.14 -0.82 -23.34
C GLY A 186 32.95 -0.27 -24.11
N THR A 187 32.75 -0.76 -25.33
CA THR A 187 31.63 -0.35 -26.18
C THR A 187 30.29 -0.94 -25.73
N ALA A 188 30.27 -2.17 -25.22
CA ALA A 188 29.07 -2.76 -24.62
C ALA A 188 28.59 -2.07 -23.34
N PHE A 189 29.55 -1.60 -22.52
CA PHE A 189 29.25 -0.86 -21.31
C PHE A 189 28.55 0.48 -21.60
N SER A 190 28.82 1.07 -22.77
CA SER A 190 28.19 2.34 -23.18
C SER A 190 26.67 2.25 -23.32
N SER A 191 26.15 1.09 -23.74
CA SER A 191 24.71 0.84 -23.86
C SER A 191 24.01 0.88 -22.50
N SER A 192 24.65 0.31 -21.47
CA SER A 192 24.19 0.42 -20.08
C SER A 192 24.22 1.86 -19.58
N LEU A 193 25.28 2.61 -19.92
CA LEU A 193 25.37 4.02 -19.58
C LEU A 193 24.24 4.85 -20.23
N PHE A 194 23.86 4.57 -21.47
CA PHE A 194 22.71 5.22 -22.11
C PHE A 194 21.38 4.86 -21.44
N GLY A 195 21.16 3.58 -21.11
CA GLY A 195 19.95 3.13 -20.41
C GLY A 195 19.81 3.75 -19.02
N LEU A 196 20.89 3.78 -18.24
CA LEU A 196 20.92 4.40 -16.91
C LEU A 196 20.81 5.93 -16.96
N ALA A 197 21.51 6.59 -17.88
CA ALA A 197 21.39 8.04 -18.06
C ALA A 197 19.96 8.43 -18.48
N GLY A 198 19.37 7.67 -19.41
CA GLY A 198 17.98 7.85 -19.83
C GLY A 198 16.98 7.64 -18.70
N SER A 199 17.18 6.61 -17.87
CA SER A 199 16.32 6.36 -16.71
C SER A 199 16.42 7.45 -15.65
N LEU A 200 17.60 8.05 -15.45
CA LEU A 200 17.79 9.21 -14.57
C LEU A 200 17.07 10.46 -15.10
N ILE A 201 17.15 10.73 -16.41
CA ILE A 201 16.44 11.84 -17.05
C ILE A 201 14.93 11.68 -16.84
N LEU A 202 14.36 10.52 -17.15
CA LEU A 202 12.94 10.25 -16.93
C LEU A 202 12.56 10.25 -15.45
N GLY A 203 13.41 9.72 -14.57
CA GLY A 203 13.18 9.71 -13.13
C GLY A 203 13.07 11.13 -12.56
N PHE A 204 13.89 12.05 -13.04
CA PHE A 204 13.77 13.46 -12.65
C PHE A 204 12.45 14.08 -13.15
N ILE A 205 12.03 13.78 -14.39
CA ILE A 205 10.76 14.27 -14.93
C ILE A 205 9.56 13.68 -14.16
N ASP A 206 9.58 12.38 -13.81
CA ASP A 206 8.54 11.74 -12.99
C ASP A 206 8.43 12.41 -11.62
N LEU A 207 9.56 12.70 -10.96
CA LEU A 207 9.57 13.37 -9.67
C LEU A 207 8.93 14.76 -9.75
N GLN A 208 9.23 15.51 -10.79
CA GLN A 208 8.65 16.84 -11.02
C GLN A 208 7.15 16.75 -11.31
N SER A 209 6.72 15.75 -12.09
CA SER A 209 5.31 15.46 -12.36
C SER A 209 4.56 15.08 -11.08
N GLY A 210 5.11 14.17 -10.28
CA GLY A 210 4.55 13.74 -9.00
C GLY A 210 4.39 14.89 -7.99
N GLN A 211 5.36 15.81 -7.93
CA GLN A 211 5.23 17.03 -7.12
C GLN A 211 4.09 17.94 -7.59
N ALA A 212 3.94 18.12 -8.91
CA ALA A 212 2.86 18.94 -9.47
C ALA A 212 1.49 18.32 -9.19
N GLN A 213 1.39 17.00 -9.37
CA GLN A 213 0.21 16.18 -9.11
C GLN A 213 -0.23 16.24 -7.64
N GLY A 214 0.68 16.00 -6.69
CA GLY A 214 0.35 16.09 -5.27
C GLY A 214 -0.11 17.49 -4.85
N ARG A 215 0.50 18.54 -5.40
CA ARG A 215 0.06 19.92 -5.16
C ARG A 215 -1.33 20.20 -5.73
N PHE A 216 -1.64 19.66 -6.91
CA PHE A 216 -2.97 19.76 -7.52
C PHE A 216 -4.03 19.05 -6.67
N PHE A 217 -3.74 17.82 -6.23
CA PHE A 217 -4.63 17.04 -5.38
C PHE A 217 -4.96 17.76 -4.07
N ASN A 218 -3.94 18.21 -3.34
CA ASN A 218 -4.16 18.97 -2.10
C ASN A 218 -4.98 20.25 -2.35
N HIS A 219 -4.78 20.90 -3.50
CA HIS A 219 -5.55 22.10 -3.84
C HIS A 219 -7.01 21.79 -4.16
N LEU A 220 -7.29 20.66 -4.82
CA LEU A 220 -8.65 20.18 -5.03
C LEU A 220 -9.33 19.84 -3.70
N GLU A 221 -8.63 19.16 -2.80
CA GLU A 221 -9.12 18.79 -1.47
C GLU A 221 -9.44 20.02 -0.62
N ASP A 222 -8.53 21.01 -0.57
CA ASP A 222 -8.75 22.28 0.12
C ASP A 222 -9.98 23.03 -0.42
N TRP A 223 -10.14 23.05 -1.75
CA TRP A 223 -11.24 23.73 -2.41
C TRP A 223 -12.59 23.03 -2.16
N LEU A 224 -12.63 21.70 -2.32
CA LEU A 224 -13.83 20.89 -2.04
C LEU A 224 -14.24 21.02 -0.56
N SER A 225 -13.27 20.97 0.36
CA SER A 225 -13.50 21.20 1.80
C SER A 225 -14.11 22.57 2.08
N GLY A 226 -13.70 23.59 1.33
CA GLY A 226 -14.25 24.95 1.42
C GLY A 226 -15.72 25.02 1.00
N ILE A 227 -16.12 24.30 -0.05
CA ILE A 227 -17.51 24.24 -0.52
C ILE A 227 -18.39 23.50 0.48
N THR A 228 -17.92 22.37 1.01
CA THR A 228 -18.67 21.58 2.01
C THR A 228 -18.92 22.38 3.28
N LYS A 229 -17.93 23.15 3.77
CA LYS A 229 -18.07 24.04 4.95
C LYS A 229 -19.00 25.23 4.69
N LEU A 230 -19.01 25.79 3.48
CA LEU A 230 -19.89 26.91 3.15
C LEU A 230 -21.34 26.44 2.92
N SER A 231 -21.54 25.22 2.41
CA SER A 231 -22.87 24.60 2.32
C SER A 231 -23.47 24.29 3.68
N SER A 232 -22.67 23.92 4.69
CA SER A 232 -23.16 23.71 6.06
C SER A 232 -23.36 25.02 6.84
N ALA A 233 -22.55 26.06 6.59
CA ALA A 233 -22.67 27.36 7.23
C ALA A 233 -23.72 28.30 6.57
N GLY A 234 -24.02 28.12 5.28
CA GLY A 234 -24.99 28.91 4.52
C GLY A 234 -26.46 28.58 4.79
N GLY A 235 -26.74 27.70 5.76
CA GLY A 235 -28.09 27.42 6.25
C GLY A 235 -28.60 28.41 7.31
N ASN A 236 -27.74 29.22 7.93
CA ASN A 236 -28.07 29.95 9.16
C ASN A 236 -27.78 31.47 9.15
N ALA A 237 -27.60 32.11 7.99
CA ALA A 237 -27.39 33.56 7.94
C ALA A 237 -28.32 34.22 6.90
N ASN A 238 -29.25 35.04 7.42
CA ASN A 238 -30.33 35.79 6.75
C ASN A 238 -31.62 35.01 6.44
N ILE A 239 -32.52 34.96 7.44
CA ILE A 239 -33.96 35.10 7.18
C ILE A 239 -34.49 36.11 8.19
N ASP A 240 -34.49 37.37 7.78
CA ASP A 240 -35.45 38.35 8.28
C ASP A 240 -36.40 38.65 7.10
N THR A 241 -37.70 38.52 7.36
CA THR A 241 -38.85 38.83 6.51
C THR A 241 -39.20 37.93 5.29
N SER A 242 -40.35 37.28 5.45
CA SER A 242 -41.39 36.97 4.45
C SER A 242 -41.19 35.84 3.42
N GLU A 243 -42.11 34.87 3.52
CA GLU A 243 -42.59 33.93 2.50
C GLU A 243 -41.58 33.04 1.76
N GLY A 244 -41.46 31.80 2.24
CA GLY A 244 -40.81 30.70 1.52
C GLY A 244 -40.21 29.67 2.46
N SER A 245 -41.04 28.91 3.16
CA SER A 245 -40.62 27.78 3.99
C SER A 245 -39.91 26.71 3.14
N VAL A 246 -38.57 26.78 3.10
CA VAL A 246 -37.75 25.64 2.71
C VAL A 246 -37.63 24.71 3.93
N PRO A 247 -37.86 23.39 3.76
CA PRO A 247 -38.78 22.65 4.62
C PRO A 247 -38.16 22.15 5.93
N SER A 248 -38.98 22.09 6.98
CA SER A 248 -38.68 21.41 8.26
C SER A 248 -38.22 19.95 8.09
N TYR A 249 -38.45 19.37 6.91
CA TYR A 249 -37.94 18.06 6.50
C TYR A 249 -36.41 18.01 6.40
N VAL A 250 -35.74 19.07 5.95
CA VAL A 250 -34.27 19.09 5.84
C VAL A 250 -33.62 19.29 7.19
N SER A 251 -34.20 20.12 8.07
CA SER A 251 -33.76 20.23 9.46
C SER A 251 -34.01 18.92 10.22
N ALA A 252 -35.15 18.26 10.01
CA ALA A 252 -35.42 16.95 10.61
C ALA A 252 -34.47 15.86 10.10
N LEU A 253 -34.09 15.88 8.82
CA LEU A 253 -33.10 14.94 8.26
C LEU A 253 -31.68 15.22 8.74
N LEU A 254 -31.30 16.50 8.94
CA LEU A 254 -30.01 16.87 9.50
C LEU A 254 -29.93 16.53 10.99
N GLU A 255 -31.02 16.72 11.73
CA GLU A 255 -31.12 16.33 13.14
C GLU A 255 -31.14 14.80 13.29
N GLN A 256 -31.85 14.09 12.41
CA GLN A 256 -31.81 12.63 12.32
C GLN A 256 -30.41 12.12 11.93
N SER A 257 -29.67 12.85 11.07
CA SER A 257 -28.30 12.50 10.70
C SER A 257 -27.33 12.73 11.85
N ALA A 258 -27.48 13.84 12.58
CA ALA A 258 -26.71 14.13 13.79
C ALA A 258 -26.96 13.09 14.89
N ASP A 259 -28.23 12.75 15.15
CA ASP A 259 -28.62 11.67 16.08
C ASP A 259 -28.09 10.30 15.62
N SER A 260 -28.07 10.03 14.31
CA SER A 260 -27.51 8.78 13.79
C SER A 260 -26.00 8.68 13.98
N LEU A 261 -25.27 9.80 13.85
CA LEU A 261 -23.83 9.88 14.08
C LEU A 261 -23.49 9.79 15.57
N GLU A 262 -24.29 10.42 16.43
CA GLU A 262 -24.20 10.29 17.88
C GLU A 262 -24.43 8.82 18.31
N ASN A 263 -25.45 8.16 17.75
CA ASN A 263 -25.70 6.74 17.99
C ASN A 263 -24.57 5.85 17.45
N LEU A 264 -24.01 6.16 16.27
CA LEU A 264 -22.87 5.43 15.72
C LEU A 264 -21.64 5.58 16.60
N ASN A 265 -21.33 6.79 17.05
CA ASN A 265 -20.24 7.06 17.97
C ASN A 265 -20.42 6.29 19.29
N ARG A 266 -21.64 6.32 19.84
CA ARG A 266 -22.00 5.55 21.04
C ARG A 266 -21.88 4.04 20.84
N VAL A 267 -22.26 3.51 19.68
CA VAL A 267 -22.10 2.09 19.34
C VAL A 267 -20.63 1.73 19.14
N ILE A 268 -19.82 2.61 18.53
CA ILE A 268 -18.38 2.40 18.35
C ILE A 268 -17.67 2.38 19.70
N VAL A 269 -17.90 3.35 20.57
CA VAL A 269 -17.33 3.38 21.93
C VAL A 269 -17.72 2.11 22.70
N ARG A 270 -19.01 1.73 22.66
CA ARG A 270 -19.47 0.49 23.30
C ARG A 270 -18.89 -0.77 22.67
N SER A 271 -18.65 -0.76 21.36
CA SER A 271 -18.02 -1.87 20.64
C SER A 271 -16.53 -1.96 20.95
N GLU A 272 -15.86 -0.84 21.19
CA GLU A 272 -14.44 -0.78 21.57
C GLU A 272 -14.25 -1.30 23.00
N ASP A 273 -15.13 -0.90 23.93
CA ASP A 273 -15.20 -1.47 25.28
C ASP A 273 -15.43 -2.99 25.24
N ASN A 274 -16.39 -3.45 24.43
CA ASN A 274 -16.69 -4.88 24.30
C ASN A 274 -15.52 -5.65 23.63
N LYS A 275 -14.82 -5.04 22.68
CA LYS A 275 -13.63 -5.63 22.06
C LYS A 275 -12.47 -5.72 23.06
N SER A 276 -12.32 -4.72 23.93
CA SER A 276 -11.36 -4.73 25.03
C SER A 276 -11.66 -5.87 26.01
N GLU A 277 -12.92 -6.04 26.43
CA GLU A 277 -13.33 -7.16 27.29
C GLU A 277 -13.09 -8.52 26.65
N ILE A 278 -13.40 -8.68 25.36
CA ILE A 278 -13.12 -9.92 24.61
C ILE A 278 -11.63 -10.19 24.52
N ASN A 279 -10.79 -9.18 24.27
CA ASN A 279 -9.34 -9.34 24.25
C ASN A 279 -8.79 -9.76 25.61
N HIS A 280 -9.35 -9.23 26.70
CA HIS A 280 -9.02 -9.67 28.05
C HIS A 280 -9.43 -11.13 28.29
N ALA A 281 -10.61 -11.54 27.84
CA ALA A 281 -11.05 -12.94 27.92
C ALA A 281 -10.14 -13.88 27.12
N ILE A 282 -9.75 -13.50 25.89
CA ILE A 282 -8.82 -14.29 25.06
C ILE A 282 -7.45 -14.39 25.72
N THR A 283 -6.94 -13.30 26.29
CA THR A 283 -5.65 -13.30 26.99
C THR A 283 -5.68 -14.22 28.21
N ASN A 284 -6.77 -14.16 28.99
CA ASN A 284 -6.95 -15.06 30.13
C ASN A 284 -7.07 -16.52 29.71
N LEU A 285 -7.82 -16.81 28.64
CA LEU A 285 -7.96 -18.17 28.11
C LEU A 285 -6.64 -18.71 27.56
N SER A 286 -5.84 -17.86 26.90
CA SER A 286 -4.48 -18.19 26.48
C SER A 286 -3.56 -18.49 27.68
N SER A 287 -3.67 -17.72 28.75
CA SER A 287 -2.91 -17.97 29.98
C SER A 287 -3.33 -19.29 30.65
N GLN A 288 -4.63 -19.61 30.66
CA GLN A 288 -5.14 -20.87 31.19
C GLN A 288 -4.72 -22.07 30.33
N LEU A 289 -4.73 -21.92 28.99
CA LEU A 289 -4.21 -22.94 28.07
C LEU A 289 -2.70 -23.17 28.25
N SER A 290 -1.92 -22.11 28.43
CA SER A 290 -0.49 -22.24 28.74
C SER A 290 -0.28 -23.02 30.04
N ALA A 291 -1.03 -22.70 31.08
CA ALA A 291 -0.97 -23.43 32.35
C ALA A 291 -1.40 -24.90 32.21
N LEU A 292 -2.36 -25.20 31.33
CA LEU A 292 -2.76 -26.58 31.02
C LEU A 292 -1.65 -27.35 30.30
N VAL A 293 -0.98 -26.71 29.34
CA VAL A 293 0.15 -27.30 28.62
C VAL A 293 1.33 -27.56 29.55
N ASP A 294 1.63 -26.63 30.46
CA ASP A 294 2.64 -26.81 31.49
C ASP A 294 2.30 -27.99 32.42
N HIS A 295 1.04 -28.08 32.86
CA HIS A 295 0.57 -29.20 33.67
C HIS A 295 0.65 -30.54 32.93
N GLN A 296 0.33 -30.56 31.63
CA GLN A 296 0.45 -31.76 30.80
C GLN A 296 1.92 -32.18 30.62
N SER A 297 2.82 -31.22 30.46
CA SER A 297 4.27 -31.44 30.41
C SER A 297 4.80 -32.03 31.72
N ASP A 298 4.35 -31.49 32.85
CA ASP A 298 4.70 -32.00 34.18
C ASP A 298 4.20 -33.44 34.39
N ILE A 299 2.96 -33.75 33.99
CA ILE A 299 2.42 -35.12 34.02
C ILE A 299 3.25 -36.03 33.12
N HIS A 300 3.60 -35.60 31.90
CA HIS A 300 4.42 -36.39 30.98
C HIS A 300 5.82 -36.65 31.57
N SER A 301 6.45 -35.65 32.17
CA SER A 301 7.75 -35.78 32.84
C SER A 301 7.68 -36.73 34.03
N ALA A 302 6.62 -36.65 34.84
CA ALA A 302 6.37 -37.58 35.93
C ALA A 302 6.14 -39.02 35.43
N MET A 303 5.39 -39.18 34.34
CA MET A 303 5.15 -40.49 33.71
C MET A 303 6.45 -41.08 33.13
N VAL A 304 7.27 -40.27 32.46
CA VAL A 304 8.59 -40.69 31.96
C VAL A 304 9.49 -41.11 33.12
N LYS A 305 9.56 -40.34 34.21
CA LYS A 305 10.32 -40.72 35.42
C LYS A 305 9.79 -42.02 36.03
N MET A 306 8.48 -42.22 36.07
CA MET A 306 7.88 -43.47 36.54
C MET A 306 8.27 -44.65 35.65
N VAL A 307 8.18 -44.50 34.32
CA VAL A 307 8.57 -45.54 33.35
C VAL A 307 10.07 -45.83 33.42
N SER A 308 10.92 -44.81 33.54
CA SER A 308 12.37 -44.97 33.73
C SER A 308 12.70 -45.70 35.02
N ALA A 309 12.06 -45.32 36.14
CA ALA A 309 12.23 -46.01 37.43
C ALA A 309 11.73 -47.46 37.38
N LEU A 310 10.72 -47.77 36.56
CA LEU A 310 10.24 -49.13 36.32
C LEU A 310 11.18 -49.92 35.39
N GLY A 311 11.86 -49.24 34.46
CA GLY A 311 12.79 -49.84 33.49
C GLY A 311 14.18 -50.14 34.05
N GLU A 312 14.70 -49.29 34.95
CA GLU A 312 16.03 -49.49 35.57
C GLU A 312 16.05 -50.62 36.61
N ASN A 313 14.91 -50.99 37.20
CA ASN A 313 14.84 -51.92 38.32
C ASN A 313 14.61 -53.40 37.94
N LYS A 314 14.96 -53.80 36.72
CA LYS A 314 14.87 -55.22 36.28
C LYS A 314 16.01 -56.10 36.83
N LYS A 315 16.81 -55.61 37.78
CA LYS A 315 17.85 -56.38 38.48
C LYS A 315 17.75 -56.15 39.99
N GLU A 316 17.36 -57.21 40.68
CA GLU A 316 17.53 -57.53 42.11
C GLU A 316 16.48 -57.06 43.16
N ASP A 317 16.04 -58.06 43.94
CA ASP A 317 15.34 -58.09 45.24
C ASP A 317 13.83 -57.78 45.39
N THR A 318 13.10 -58.83 45.80
CA THR A 318 11.65 -58.84 46.13
C THR A 318 11.23 -57.97 47.32
N ASN A 319 12.16 -57.58 48.21
CA ASN A 319 11.85 -56.66 49.33
C ASN A 319 11.80 -55.18 48.90
N ILE A 320 12.43 -54.85 47.77
CA ILE A 320 12.46 -53.51 47.22
C ILE A 320 11.15 -53.23 46.46
N SER A 321 10.57 -54.26 45.81
CA SER A 321 9.25 -54.19 45.16
C SER A 321 8.10 -53.80 46.09
N ALA A 322 8.09 -54.24 47.36
CA ALA A 322 7.04 -53.87 48.32
C ALA A 322 7.14 -52.39 48.76
N LYS A 323 8.37 -51.89 48.96
CA LYS A 323 8.62 -50.47 49.22
C LYS A 323 8.29 -49.62 47.99
N HIS A 324 8.60 -50.08 46.78
CA HIS A 324 8.24 -49.38 45.55
C HIS A 324 6.75 -49.38 45.25
N LEU A 325 6.02 -50.48 45.48
CA LEU A 325 4.55 -50.50 45.37
C LEU A 325 3.91 -49.51 46.34
N ARG A 326 4.43 -49.43 47.56
CA ARG A 326 3.97 -48.44 48.55
C ARG A 326 4.31 -47.00 48.11
N ASN A 327 5.48 -46.77 47.53
CA ASN A 327 5.87 -45.44 47.05
C ASN A 327 5.06 -45.02 45.82
N ILE A 328 4.78 -45.96 44.90
CA ILE A 328 3.90 -45.77 43.75
C ILE A 328 2.47 -45.50 44.22
N ASP A 329 1.95 -46.22 45.23
CA ASP A 329 0.62 -45.94 45.81
C ASP A 329 0.55 -44.52 46.42
N ILE A 330 1.60 -44.09 47.13
CA ILE A 330 1.68 -42.73 47.69
C ILE A 330 1.72 -41.68 46.57
N GLN A 331 2.51 -41.89 45.52
CA GLN A 331 2.60 -40.96 44.39
C GLN A 331 1.32 -40.95 43.53
N LEU A 332 0.70 -42.11 43.30
CA LEU A 332 -0.57 -42.21 42.59
C LEU A 332 -1.69 -41.53 43.39
N LYS A 333 -1.71 -41.67 44.71
CA LYS A 333 -2.64 -40.94 45.60
C LYS A 333 -2.41 -39.43 45.57
N ALA A 334 -1.14 -39.00 45.55
CA ALA A 334 -0.82 -37.59 45.40
C ALA A 334 -1.30 -37.05 44.04
N LEU A 335 -1.01 -37.76 42.94
CA LEU A 335 -1.46 -37.41 41.59
C LEU A 335 -2.98 -37.40 41.43
N THR A 336 -3.69 -38.39 41.97
CA THR A 336 -5.17 -38.40 41.94
C THR A 336 -5.73 -37.24 42.74
N ASN A 337 -5.17 -36.93 43.91
CA ASN A 337 -5.62 -35.81 44.72
C ASN A 337 -5.33 -34.45 44.05
N GLU A 338 -4.18 -34.31 43.38
CA GLU A 338 -3.84 -33.14 42.57
C GLU A 338 -4.80 -33.00 41.37
N THR A 339 -5.10 -34.11 40.70
CA THR A 339 -6.02 -34.17 39.54
C THR A 339 -7.45 -33.81 39.95
N ILE A 340 -7.95 -34.36 41.07
CA ILE A 340 -9.28 -34.05 41.60
C ILE A 340 -9.35 -32.57 41.98
N LYS A 341 -8.35 -32.03 42.68
CA LYS A 341 -8.29 -30.59 42.99
C LYS A 341 -8.21 -29.72 41.74
N GLY A 342 -7.52 -30.17 40.70
CA GLY A 342 -7.46 -29.52 39.39
C GLY A 342 -8.82 -29.48 38.72
N GLN A 343 -9.53 -30.62 38.69
CA GLN A 343 -10.89 -30.72 38.14
C GLN A 343 -11.90 -29.87 38.91
N ASP A 344 -11.82 -29.82 40.24
CA ASP A 344 -12.69 -28.99 41.07
C ASP A 344 -12.45 -27.50 40.80
N LYS A 345 -11.19 -27.06 40.71
CA LYS A 345 -10.83 -25.68 40.37
C LYS A 345 -11.29 -25.31 38.96
N PHE A 346 -11.09 -26.21 37.99
CA PHE A 346 -11.53 -26.00 36.61
C PHE A 346 -13.07 -25.91 36.53
N THR A 347 -13.79 -26.82 37.19
CA THR A 347 -15.26 -26.80 37.23
C THR A 347 -15.78 -25.54 37.90
N ALA A 348 -15.17 -25.10 39.00
CA ALA A 348 -15.51 -23.85 39.67
C ALA A 348 -15.27 -22.62 38.77
N SER A 349 -14.14 -22.59 38.04
CA SER A 349 -13.82 -21.53 37.08
C SER A 349 -14.84 -21.49 35.94
N LEU A 350 -15.13 -22.62 35.30
CA LEU A 350 -16.13 -22.74 34.26
C LEU A 350 -17.51 -22.27 34.73
N HIS A 351 -17.94 -22.68 35.92
CA HIS A 351 -19.21 -22.25 36.48
C HIS A 351 -19.25 -20.73 36.69
N SER A 352 -18.13 -20.14 37.14
CA SER A 352 -18.03 -18.69 37.34
C SER A 352 -18.11 -17.93 36.02
N GLU A 353 -17.44 -18.40 34.97
CA GLU A 353 -17.41 -17.78 33.64
C GLU A 353 -18.76 -17.93 32.93
N ILE A 354 -19.39 -19.12 32.99
CA ILE A 354 -20.75 -19.33 32.46
C ILE A 354 -21.75 -18.41 33.15
N ARG A 355 -21.63 -18.22 34.47
CA ARG A 355 -22.50 -17.31 35.22
C ARG A 355 -22.29 -15.86 34.80
N LEU A 356 -21.06 -15.47 34.51
CA LEU A 356 -20.70 -14.14 34.05
C LEU A 356 -21.26 -13.88 32.64
N LEU A 357 -21.10 -14.84 31.72
CA LEU A 357 -21.69 -14.83 30.38
C LEU A 357 -23.22 -14.79 30.41
N ALA A 358 -23.86 -15.60 31.25
CA ALA A 358 -25.32 -15.59 31.40
C ALA A 358 -25.83 -14.24 31.93
N ARG A 359 -25.06 -13.59 32.81
CA ARG A 359 -25.40 -12.27 33.35
C ARG A 359 -25.19 -11.15 32.33
N THR A 360 -24.16 -11.21 31.50
CA THR A 360 -23.94 -10.23 30.42
C THR A 360 -24.98 -10.38 29.31
N LEU A 361 -25.28 -11.61 28.87
CA LEU A 361 -26.39 -11.89 27.94
C LEU A 361 -27.74 -11.47 28.51
N GLY A 362 -28.02 -11.79 29.78
CA GLY A 362 -29.24 -11.37 30.45
C GLY A 362 -29.39 -9.85 30.51
N ALA A 363 -28.32 -9.12 30.84
CA ALA A 363 -28.33 -7.65 30.86
C ALA A 363 -28.56 -7.05 29.45
N ILE A 364 -28.03 -7.67 28.40
CA ILE A 364 -28.26 -7.26 27.00
C ILE A 364 -29.73 -7.44 26.63
N VAL A 365 -30.32 -8.61 26.92
CA VAL A 365 -31.74 -8.90 26.62
C VAL A 365 -32.66 -7.97 27.42
N ASP A 366 -32.39 -7.76 28.72
CA ASP A 366 -33.22 -6.93 29.59
C ASP A 366 -33.14 -5.44 29.21
N SER A 367 -31.97 -4.98 28.73
CA SER A 367 -31.79 -3.63 28.19
C SER A 367 -32.55 -3.41 26.87
N SER A 368 -32.57 -4.41 25.98
CA SER A 368 -33.35 -4.40 24.74
C SER A 368 -34.86 -4.36 25.01
N THR A 369 -35.32 -5.16 25.99
CA THR A 369 -36.74 -5.27 26.34
C THR A 369 -37.27 -4.01 27.02
N LYS A 370 -36.47 -3.38 27.90
CA LYS A 370 -36.81 -2.08 28.52
C LYS A 370 -36.85 -0.95 27.50
N SER A 371 -35.97 -0.96 26.50
CA SER A 371 -35.98 0.02 25.40
C SER A 371 -37.28 -0.09 24.59
N ASN A 372 -37.68 -1.30 24.19
CA ASN A 372 -38.91 -1.52 23.44
C ASN A 372 -40.18 -1.15 24.22
N LYS A 373 -40.23 -1.42 25.53
CA LYS A 373 -41.39 -1.06 26.37
C LYS A 373 -41.51 0.45 26.58
N LYS A 374 -40.40 1.17 26.61
CA LYS A 374 -40.39 2.64 26.74
C LYS A 374 -40.90 3.32 25.46
N ILE A 375 -40.53 2.81 24.30
CA ILE A 375 -41.00 3.28 22.98
C ILE A 375 -42.52 3.03 22.82
N ALA A 376 -43.01 1.87 23.26
CA ALA A 376 -44.45 1.56 23.21
C ALA A 376 -45.31 2.41 24.16
N LEU A 377 -44.74 2.85 25.31
CA LEU A 377 -45.45 3.70 26.27
C LEU A 377 -45.45 5.19 25.89
N THR A 378 -44.44 5.65 25.13
CA THR A 378 -44.45 7.01 24.57
C THR A 378 -45.41 7.10 23.37
N ALA A 379 -45.46 6.08 22.51
CA ALA A 379 -46.39 6.06 21.38
C ALA A 379 -47.88 6.06 21.80
N LYS A 380 -48.22 5.50 22.96
CA LYS A 380 -49.60 5.45 23.47
C LYS A 380 -50.03 6.68 24.27
N ARG A 381 -49.16 7.68 24.40
CA ARG A 381 -49.40 8.92 25.16
C ARG A 381 -49.59 10.13 24.24
N ASP A 382 -49.32 9.94 22.94
CA ASP A 382 -49.48 10.91 21.86
C ASP A 382 -50.66 10.56 20.92
N GLU A 383 -51.44 9.52 21.26
CA GLU A 383 -52.83 9.29 20.83
C GLU A 383 -53.78 9.64 21.98
#